data_AF-A0A1A3Q447-F1
#
_entry.id   AF-A0A1A3Q447-F1
#
_cell.length_a   1.000
_cell.length_b   1.000
_cell.length_c   1.000
_cell.angle_alpha   90.00
_cell.angle_beta   90.00
_cell.angle_gamma   90.00
#
_symmetry.space_group_name_H-M   'P 1'
#
loop_
_entity.id
_entity.type
_entity.pdbx_description
1 polymer ?
#
loop_
_entity_poly.entity_id
_entity_poly.type
_entity_poly.pdbx_seq_one_letter_code
_entity_poly.pdbx_strand_id
1 'polypeptide(L)' 'MDHENRALADLLAAQADLERLTAEAGEARQRRRDAARRLIELGRGTSWIARQLGVTAQAVDGFVKYQQRQQKRRELH' A
#
# COMPACT_ATOMS: atom_id res chain seq x y z
N MET A 1 20.23 -21.72 -27.54
CA MET A 1 21.16 -20.82 -26.82
C MET A 1 20.68 -19.37 -26.85
N ASP A 2 20.62 -18.68 -27.99
CA ASP A 2 20.26 -17.24 -28.00
C ASP A 2 18.81 -16.92 -27.57
N HIS A 3 17.87 -17.82 -27.83
CA HIS A 3 16.47 -17.64 -27.41
C HIS A 3 16.28 -17.85 -25.90
N GLU A 4 17.04 -18.77 -25.32
CA GLU A 4 17.00 -19.05 -23.88
C GLU A 4 17.61 -17.91 -23.09
N ASN A 5 18.75 -17.38 -23.52
CA ASN A 5 19.38 -16.22 -22.89
C ASN A 5 18.50 -14.97 -22.97
N ARG A 6 17.78 -14.75 -24.08
CA ARG A 6 16.79 -13.66 -24.19
C ARG A 6 15.61 -13.86 -23.24
N ALA A 7 15.01 -15.05 -23.23
CA ALA A 7 13.90 -15.36 -22.33
C ALA A 7 14.30 -15.23 -20.84
N LEU A 8 15.53 -15.63 -20.49
CA LEU A 8 16.09 -15.46 -19.16
C LEU A 8 16.28 -13.98 -18.81
N ALA A 9 16.80 -13.18 -19.74
CA ALA A 9 16.95 -11.73 -19.55
C ALA A 9 15.60 -11.05 -19.34
N ASP A 10 14.58 -11.40 -20.13
CA ASP A 10 13.22 -10.88 -20.01
C ASP A 10 12.58 -11.26 -18.67
N LEU A 11 12.78 -12.51 -18.21
CA LEU A 11 12.30 -12.98 -16.91
C LEU A 11 12.93 -12.19 -15.76
N LEU A 12 14.25 -12.00 -15.78
CA LEU A 12 14.97 -11.26 -14.74
C LEU A 12 14.57 -9.78 -14.72
N ALA A 13 14.38 -9.17 -15.90
CA ALA A 13 13.90 -7.79 -16.01
C ALA A 13 12.48 -7.65 -15.44
N ALA A 14 11.57 -8.56 -15.80
CA ALA A 14 10.19 -8.55 -15.29
C ALA A 14 10.16 -8.74 -13.76
N GLN A 15 11.02 -9.59 -13.21
CA GLN A 15 11.15 -9.77 -11.76
C GLN A 15 11.61 -8.48 -11.06
N ALA A 16 12.64 -7.82 -11.60
CA ALA A 16 13.13 -6.55 -11.05
C ALA A 16 12.05 -5.45 -11.10
N ASP A 17 11.27 -5.40 -12.19
CA ASP A 17 10.13 -4.48 -12.29
C ASP A 17 9.04 -4.78 -11.27
N LEU A 18 8.71 -6.05 -11.03
CA LEU A 18 7.75 -6.44 -9.99
C LEU A 18 8.22 -6.02 -8.60
N GLU A 19 9.51 -6.18 -8.29
CA GLU A 19 10.09 -5.75 -7.03
C GLU A 19 9.99 -4.24 -6.84
N ARG A 20 10.38 -3.47 -7.88
CA ARG A 20 10.28 -2.01 -7.88
C ARG A 20 8.84 -1.51 -7.73
N LEU A 21 7.92 -2.01 -8.55
CA LEU A 21 6.51 -1.65 -8.50
C LEU A 21 5.87 -2.05 -7.16
N THR A 22 6.30 -3.16 -6.57
CA THR A 22 5.85 -3.57 -5.24
C THR A 22 6.31 -2.58 -4.17
N ALA A 23 7.55 -2.11 -4.24
CA ALA A 23 8.07 -1.08 -3.34
C ALA A 23 7.30 0.24 -3.49
N GLU A 24 7.15 0.75 -4.72
CA GLU A 24 6.40 1.97 -5.02
C GLU A 24 4.93 1.89 -4.58
N ALA A 25 4.28 0.74 -4.83
CA ALA A 25 2.93 0.49 -4.35
C ALA A 25 2.86 0.42 -2.81
N GLY A 26 3.90 -0.11 -2.16
CA GLY A 26 4.06 -0.09 -0.71
C GLY A 26 4.04 1.34 -0.15
N GLU A 27 4.84 2.22 -0.73
CA GLU A 27 4.88 3.63 -0.35
C GLU A 27 3.57 4.36 -0.64
N ALA A 28 2.97 4.14 -1.81
CA ALA A 28 1.68 4.73 -2.17
C ALA A 28 0.59 4.32 -1.17
N ARG A 29 0.57 3.05 -0.76
CA ARG A 29 -0.34 2.56 0.29
C ARG A 29 -0.07 3.24 1.63
N GLN A 30 1.19 3.52 1.99
CA GLN A 30 1.53 4.24 3.21
C GLN A 30 1.03 5.69 3.18
N ARG A 31 1.32 6.42 2.09
CA ARG A 31 0.83 7.79 1.89
C ARG A 31 -0.69 7.87 1.96
N ARG A 32 -1.39 6.88 1.37
CA ARG A 32 -2.86 6.77 1.44
C ARG A 32 -3.36 6.61 2.88
N ARG A 33 -2.72 5.75 3.68
CA ARG A 33 -3.07 5.56 5.09
C ARG A 33 -2.86 6.83 5.91
N ASP A 34 -1.72 7.49 5.74
CA ASP A 34 -1.41 8.72 6.46
C ASP A 34 -2.36 9.87 6.10
N ALA A 35 -2.79 9.97 4.84
CA ALA A 35 -3.81 10.92 4.43
C ALA A 35 -5.17 10.62 5.08
N ALA A 36 -5.60 9.36 5.09
CA ALA A 36 -6.86 8.98 5.72
C ALA A 36 -6.86 9.20 7.23
N ARG A 37 -5.74 8.92 7.92
CA ARG A 37 -5.60 9.21 9.35
C ARG A 37 -5.72 10.71 9.64
N ARG A 38 -5.03 11.56 8.87
CA ARG A 38 -5.15 13.02 8.99
C ARG A 38 -6.58 13.49 8.78
N LEU A 39 -7.31 12.91 7.84
CA LEU A 39 -8.73 13.23 7.64
C LEU A 39 -9.59 12.87 8.86
N ILE A 40 -9.32 11.73 9.51
CA ILE A 40 -10.00 11.31 10.74
C ILE A 40 -9.68 12.27 11.90
N GLU A 41 -8.41 12.66 12.06
CA GLU A 41 -7.98 13.65 13.06
C GLU A 41 -8.64 15.02 12.84
N LEU A 42 -8.92 15.38 11.57
CA LEU A 42 -9.71 16.56 11.20
C LEU A 42 -11.23 16.38 11.36
N GLY A 43 -11.68 15.27 11.96
CA GLY A 43 -13.09 15.01 12.26
C GLY A 43 -13.90 14.38 11.11
N ARG A 44 -13.26 13.92 10.02
CA ARG A 44 -13.97 13.22 8.94
C ARG A 44 -14.16 11.75 9.29
N GLY A 45 -15.40 11.29 9.25
CA GLY A 45 -15.73 9.88 9.46
C GLY A 45 -15.25 8.97 8.33
N THR A 46 -15.03 7.69 8.65
CA THR A 46 -14.59 6.66 7.69
C THR A 46 -15.53 6.49 6.50
N SER A 47 -16.86 6.64 6.70
CA SER A 47 -17.86 6.60 5.63
C SER A 47 -17.72 7.74 4.62
N TRP A 48 -17.34 8.94 5.09
CA TRP A 48 -17.10 10.08 4.20
C TRP A 48 -15.86 9.83 3.34
N ILE A 49 -14.77 9.34 3.95
CA ILE A 49 -13.52 8.99 3.25
C ILE A 49 -13.77 7.88 2.22
N ALA A 50 -14.54 6.86 2.60
CA ALA A 50 -14.88 5.73 1.74
C ALA A 50 -15.58 6.18 0.45
N ARG A 51 -16.52 7.12 0.58
CA ARG A 51 -17.22 7.74 -0.55
C ARG A 51 -16.27 8.48 -1.49
N GLN A 52 -15.26 9.19 -0.97
CA GLN A 52 -14.28 9.89 -1.81
C GLN A 52 -13.36 8.93 -2.55
N LEU A 53 -13.04 7.79 -1.96
CA LEU A 53 -12.13 6.79 -2.52
C LEU A 53 -12.83 5.75 -3.40
N GLY A 54 -14.16 5.76 -3.47
CA GLY A 54 -14.93 4.74 -4.20
C GLY A 54 -14.82 3.33 -3.58
N VAL A 55 -14.59 3.25 -2.26
CA VAL A 55 -14.44 1.99 -1.53
C VAL A 55 -15.47 1.87 -0.41
N THR A 56 -15.52 0.72 0.26
CA THR A 56 -16.39 0.52 1.43
C THR A 56 -15.77 1.14 2.69
N ALA A 57 -16.61 1.52 3.67
CA ALA A 57 -16.13 2.01 4.96
C ALA A 57 -15.26 0.97 5.71
N GLN A 58 -15.55 -0.32 5.51
CA GLN A 58 -14.75 -1.43 6.05
C GLN A 58 -13.35 -1.47 5.42
N ALA A 59 -13.21 -1.18 4.12
CA ALA A 59 -11.90 -1.08 3.48
C ALA A 59 -11.07 0.06 4.08
N VAL A 60 -11.72 1.20 4.40
CA VAL A 60 -11.09 2.33 5.10
C VAL A 60 -10.62 1.95 6.49
N ASP A 61 -11.50 1.38 7.29
CA ASP A 61 -11.17 0.91 8.63
C ASP A 61 -10.01 -0.11 8.63
N GLY A 62 -10.01 -1.02 7.65
CA GLY A 62 -8.96 -2.02 7.47
C GLY A 62 -7.57 -1.42 7.27
N PHE A 63 -7.43 -0.40 6.42
CA PHE A 63 -6.12 0.22 6.19
C PHE A 63 -5.68 1.17 7.31
N VAL A 64 -6.61 1.79 8.04
CA VAL A 64 -6.28 2.64 9.20
C VAL A 64 -5.79 1.77 10.36
N LYS A 65 -6.49 0.67 10.68
CA LYS A 65 -6.12 -0.24 11.77
C LYS A 65 -4.82 -1.01 11.51
N TYR A 66 -4.49 -1.29 10.24
CA TYR A 66 -3.20 -1.92 9.90
C TYR A 66 -2.01 -1.08 10.39
N GLN A 67 -2.10 0.25 10.28
CA GLN A 67 -1.05 1.14 10.74
C GLN A 67 -0.89 1.11 12.26
N GLN A 68 -1.99 1.13 13.03
CA GLN A 68 -1.95 1.06 14.49
C GLN A 68 -1.26 -0.22 14.99
N ARG A 69 -1.48 -1.36 14.32
CA ARG A 69 -0.81 -2.62 14.66
C ARG A 69 0.69 -2.59 14.34
N GLN A 70 1.07 -1.99 13.21
CA GLN A 70 2.47 -1.87 12.82
C GLN A 70 3.25 -0.91 13.73
N GLN A 71 2.61 0.19 14.13
CA GLN A 71 3.22 1.16 15.04
C GLN A 71 3.43 0.56 16.43
N LYS A 72 2.41 -0.10 17.01
CA LYS A 72 2.56 -0.84 18.28
C LYS A 72 3.71 -1.85 18.23
N ARG A 73 3.85 -2.59 17.12
CA ARG A 73 4.90 -3.60 16.96
C ARG A 73 6.31 -2.99 16.85
N ARG A 74 6.44 -1.75 16.38
CA ARG A 74 7.73 -1.03 16.33
C ARG A 74 8.11 -0.38 17.66
N GLU A 75 7.14 -0.06 18.51
CA GLU A 75 7.36 0.51 19.85
C GLU A 75 7.71 -0.56 20.91
N LEU A 76 7.49 -1.83 20.59
CA LEU A 76 7.76 -3.00 21.44
C LEU A 76 9.14 -3.65 21.21
N HIS A 77 9.96 -3.07 20.34
CA HIS A 77 11.33 -3.51 20.02
C HIS A 77 12.30 -2.33 20.17
#